data_AF-A0A4Q5QRV8-F1
#
_entry.id   AF-A0A4Q5QRV8-F1
#
_cell.length_a   1.000
_cell.length_b   1.000
_cell.length_c   1.000
_cell.angle_alpha   90.00
_cell.angle_beta   90.00
_cell.angle_gamma   90.00
#
_symmetry.space_group_name_H-M   'P 1'
#
loop_
_entity.id
_entity.type
_entity.pdbx_description
1 polymer ?
#
loop_
_entity_poly.entity_id
_entity_poly.type
_entity_poly.pdbx_seq_one_letter_code
_entity_poly.pdbx_strand_id
1 'polypeptide(L)'
;SAEGTAELTERLAGLTPLPYRVLGVQRGVRPAVRDRRPLLGRHPGLPWLSICGGFGSKGVSLAPRLAQLLADYLAGQGALWPEADVARYNKLYTADLLENKPTFKTFG
;
A
#
# COMPACT_ATOMS: atom_id res chain seq x y z
N SER A 1 -19.71 -8.09 7.52
CA SER A 1 -21.18 -8.07 7.60
C SER A 1 -21.68 -9.50 7.74
N ALA A 2 -22.98 -9.65 8.05
CA ALA A 2 -23.66 -10.94 7.93
C ALA A 2 -23.60 -11.46 6.48
N GLU A 3 -23.82 -10.57 5.50
CA GLU A 3 -23.74 -10.86 4.06
C GLU A 3 -22.39 -11.46 3.63
N GLY A 4 -21.27 -10.84 3.99
CA GLY A 4 -19.95 -11.37 3.59
C GLY A 4 -19.62 -12.73 4.20
N THR A 5 -20.25 -13.08 5.34
CA THR A 5 -20.09 -14.42 5.92
C THR A 5 -20.93 -15.44 5.15
N ALA A 6 -22.16 -15.07 4.77
CA ALA A 6 -23.02 -15.91 3.93
C ALA A 6 -22.38 -16.19 2.57
N GLU A 7 -21.83 -15.16 1.90
CA GLU A 7 -21.15 -15.29 0.62
C GLU A 7 -19.96 -16.27 0.69
N LEU A 8 -19.10 -16.15 1.73
CA LEU A 8 -17.97 -17.06 1.90
C LEU A 8 -18.40 -18.49 2.19
N THR A 9 -19.49 -18.67 2.96
CA THR A 9 -20.07 -19.98 3.30
C THR A 9 -20.59 -20.69 2.04
N GLU A 10 -21.34 -19.97 1.20
CA GLU A 10 -21.87 -20.48 -0.06
C GLU A 10 -20.75 -20.90 -1.02
N ARG A 11 -19.74 -20.04 -1.21
CA ARG A 11 -18.59 -20.34 -2.08
C ARG A 11 -17.79 -21.53 -1.58
N LEU A 12 -17.62 -21.67 -0.26
CA LEU A 12 -16.89 -22.80 0.33
C LEU A 12 -17.64 -24.13 0.12
N ALA A 13 -18.98 -24.13 0.25
CA ALA A 13 -19.80 -25.31 -0.01
C ALA A 13 -19.69 -25.78 -1.48
N GLY A 14 -19.48 -24.86 -2.42
CA GLY A 14 -19.19 -25.19 -3.82
C GLY A 14 -17.80 -25.79 -4.06
N LEU A 15 -16.85 -25.60 -3.14
CA LEU A 15 -15.47 -26.10 -3.26
C LEU A 15 -15.25 -27.44 -2.56
N THR A 16 -15.94 -27.71 -1.46
CA THR A 16 -15.76 -28.95 -0.70
C THR A 16 -17.02 -29.35 0.09
N PRO A 17 -17.38 -30.65 0.12
CA PRO A 17 -18.49 -31.16 0.92
C PRO A 17 -18.10 -31.46 2.38
N LEU A 18 -16.84 -31.22 2.78
CA LEU A 18 -16.36 -31.56 4.11
C LEU A 18 -17.00 -30.68 5.19
N PRO A 19 -17.35 -31.24 6.36
CA PRO A 19 -17.88 -30.46 7.46
C PRO A 19 -16.82 -29.50 8.01
N TYR A 20 -17.20 -28.27 8.30
CA TYR A 20 -16.34 -27.26 8.90
C TYR A 20 -17.08 -26.46 9.98
N ARG A 21 -16.32 -25.76 10.82
CA ARG A 21 -16.86 -24.84 11.82
C ARG A 21 -16.16 -23.49 11.71
N VAL A 22 -16.94 -22.42 11.63
CA VAL A 22 -16.41 -21.05 11.67
C VAL A 22 -15.96 -20.74 13.10
N LEU A 23 -14.66 -20.47 13.29
CA LEU A 23 -14.08 -20.13 14.61
C LEU A 23 -14.07 -18.62 14.88
N GLY A 24 -14.06 -17.80 13.82
CA GLY A 24 -14.06 -16.34 13.94
C GLY A 24 -14.08 -15.67 12.57
N VAL A 25 -14.47 -14.40 12.54
CA VAL A 25 -14.53 -13.58 11.31
C VAL A 25 -13.68 -12.33 11.48
N GLN A 26 -12.67 -12.19 10.64
CA GLN A 26 -11.83 -11.00 10.57
C GLN A 26 -12.09 -10.24 9.27
N ARG A 27 -11.96 -8.92 9.35
CA ARG A 27 -12.13 -8.02 8.21
C ARG A 27 -11.00 -7.00 8.24
N GLY A 28 -10.49 -6.65 7.06
CA GLY A 28 -9.44 -5.65 6.91
C GLY A 28 -9.72 -4.78 5.70
N VAL A 29 -9.38 -3.50 5.81
CA VAL A 29 -9.42 -2.57 4.67
C VAL A 29 -8.09 -2.67 3.95
N ARG A 30 -8.13 -2.81 2.62
CA ARG A 30 -6.95 -2.79 1.76
C ARG A 30 -6.97 -1.51 0.92
N PRO A 31 -6.19 -0.47 1.29
CA PRO A 31 -6.05 0.69 0.43
C PRO A 31 -5.44 0.24 -0.90
N ALA A 32 -6.11 0.60 -1.99
CA ALA A 32 -5.70 0.24 -3.34
C ALA A 32 -5.23 1.50 -4.07
N VAL A 33 -4.06 1.41 -4.69
CA VAL A 33 -3.57 2.44 -5.61
C VAL A 33 -4.29 2.27 -6.95
N ARG A 34 -4.55 3.38 -7.65
CA ARG A 34 -5.29 3.40 -8.92
C ARG A 34 -4.71 2.43 -9.96
N ASP A 35 -3.39 2.31 -10.03
CA ASP A 35 -2.69 1.43 -10.96
C ASP A 35 -2.39 0.04 -10.38
N ARG A 36 -2.84 -0.24 -9.15
CA ARG A 36 -2.60 -1.49 -8.39
C ARG A 36 -1.13 -1.87 -8.26
N ARG A 37 -0.22 -0.89 -8.38
CA ARG A 37 1.22 -1.09 -8.19
C ARG A 37 1.67 -0.47 -6.87
N PRO A 38 2.68 -1.05 -6.21
CA PRO A 38 3.27 -0.47 -5.00
C PRO A 38 3.74 0.97 -5.19
N LEU A 39 3.81 1.70 -4.08
CA LEU A 39 4.34 3.06 -4.00
C LEU A 39 5.50 3.09 -3.01
N LEU A 40 6.66 3.51 -3.51
CA LEU A 40 7.90 3.70 -2.78
C LEU A 40 8.48 5.07 -3.12
N GLY A 41 9.13 5.71 -2.16
CA GLY A 41 9.98 6.87 -2.41
C GLY A 41 9.63 8.08 -1.56
N ARG A 42 10.39 9.16 -1.76
CA ARG A 42 10.25 10.38 -0.96
C ARG A 42 9.06 11.20 -1.41
N HIS A 43 8.41 11.84 -0.43
CA HIS A 43 7.37 12.81 -0.73
C HIS A 43 8.01 14.06 -1.36
N PRO A 44 7.49 14.56 -2.51
CA PRO A 44 8.13 15.65 -3.26
C PRO A 44 8.20 16.98 -2.50
N GLY A 45 7.25 17.23 -1.58
CA GLY A 45 7.20 18.45 -0.77
C GLY A 45 7.71 18.30 0.67
N LEU A 46 7.98 17.08 1.14
CA LEU A 46 8.28 16.79 2.55
C LEU A 46 9.52 15.87 2.63
N PRO A 47 10.74 16.42 2.83
CA PRO A 47 11.98 15.65 2.70
C PRO A 47 12.16 14.56 3.76
N TRP A 48 11.50 14.68 4.92
CA TRP A 48 11.52 13.69 6.00
C TRP A 48 10.46 12.58 5.82
N LEU A 49 9.57 12.69 4.85
CA LEU A 49 8.50 11.72 4.63
C LEU A 49 8.85 10.81 3.46
N SER A 50 8.83 9.51 3.71
CA SER A 50 8.93 8.47 2.69
C SER A 50 7.69 7.60 2.69
N ILE A 51 7.27 7.17 1.51
CA ILE A 51 6.09 6.36 1.27
C ILE A 51 6.56 4.92 1.04
N CYS A 52 5.89 3.98 1.70
CA CYS A 52 6.08 2.54 1.49
C CYS A 52 4.73 1.84 1.63
N GLY A 53 4.08 1.53 0.52
CA GLY A 53 2.74 0.94 0.58
C GLY A 53 2.14 0.61 -0.77
N GLY A 54 0.81 0.50 -0.81
CA GLY A 54 0.08 0.23 -2.05
C GLY A 54 0.34 -1.15 -2.65
N PHE A 55 0.77 -2.12 -1.83
CA PHE A 55 1.28 -3.40 -2.34
C PHE A 55 0.25 -4.30 -3.05
N GLY A 56 -1.04 -3.94 -3.02
CA GLY A 56 -2.10 -4.66 -3.71
C GLY A 56 -2.29 -6.10 -3.20
N SER A 57 -2.73 -6.99 -4.10
CA SER A 57 -3.01 -8.40 -3.77
C SER A 57 -1.77 -9.22 -3.43
N LYS A 58 -0.58 -8.78 -3.85
CA LYS A 58 0.71 -9.45 -3.66
C LYS A 58 1.51 -8.88 -2.47
N GLY A 59 0.85 -8.19 -1.55
CA GLY A 59 1.54 -7.45 -0.49
C GLY A 59 2.42 -8.29 0.42
N VAL A 60 1.97 -9.47 0.84
CA VAL A 60 2.77 -10.34 1.72
C VAL A 60 4.07 -10.79 1.05
N SER A 61 4.01 -11.13 -0.25
CA SER A 61 5.18 -11.60 -1.00
C SER A 61 6.13 -10.47 -1.38
N LEU A 62 5.60 -9.29 -1.73
CA LEU A 62 6.42 -8.16 -2.21
C LEU A 62 6.95 -7.26 -1.09
N ALA A 63 6.25 -7.16 0.05
CA ALA A 63 6.59 -6.21 1.11
C ALA A 63 8.05 -6.34 1.59
N PRO A 64 8.62 -7.53 1.87
CA PRO A 64 10.01 -7.63 2.32
C PRO A 64 11.01 -7.10 1.29
N ARG A 65 10.81 -7.47 0.01
CA ARG A 65 11.72 -7.04 -1.07
C ARG A 65 11.65 -5.53 -1.30
N LEU A 66 10.45 -4.97 -1.30
CA LEU A 66 10.22 -3.54 -1.50
C LEU A 66 10.67 -2.69 -0.32
N ALA A 67 10.54 -3.21 0.91
CA ALA A 67 11.09 -2.58 2.10
C ALA A 67 12.61 -2.50 2.02
N GLN A 68 13.27 -3.59 1.64
CA GLN A 68 14.72 -3.59 1.43
C GLN A 68 15.13 -2.62 0.33
N LEU A 69 14.41 -2.63 -0.81
CA LEU A 69 14.67 -1.71 -1.93
C LEU A 69 14.56 -0.23 -1.50
N LEU A 70 13.57 0.11 -0.68
CA LEU A 70 13.43 1.46 -0.14
C LEU A 70 14.55 1.79 0.86
N ALA A 71 14.95 0.85 1.72
CA ALA A 71 16.04 1.05 2.66
C ALA A 71 17.36 1.34 1.94
N ASP A 72 17.69 0.53 0.92
CA ASP A 72 18.88 0.72 0.08
C ASP A 72 18.85 2.10 -0.59
N TYR A 73 17.72 2.46 -1.21
CA TYR A 73 17.53 3.78 -1.82
C TYR A 73 17.71 4.94 -0.83
N LEU A 74 17.17 4.82 0.38
CA LEU A 74 17.31 5.86 1.41
C LEU A 74 18.73 5.98 1.96
N ALA A 75 19.49 4.88 1.95
CA ALA A 75 20.92 4.85 2.28
C ALA A 75 21.82 5.36 1.13
N GLY A 76 21.24 5.76 -0.01
CA GLY A 76 21.99 6.18 -1.20
C GLY A 76 22.58 5.00 -1.98
N GLN A 77 22.09 3.79 -1.75
CA GLN A 77 22.54 2.56 -2.38
C GLN A 77 21.49 2.11 -3.41
N GLY A 78 21.74 2.38 -4.69
CA GLY A 78 20.84 1.96 -5.77
C GLY A 78 19.64 2.88 -6.00
N ALA A 79 18.68 2.39 -6.79
CA ALA A 79 17.52 3.15 -7.26
C ALA A 79 16.22 2.37 -7.07
N LEU A 80 15.12 3.11 -6.93
CA LEU A 80 13.78 2.52 -6.91
C LEU A 80 13.41 1.98 -8.29
N TRP A 81 12.55 0.96 -8.33
CA TRP A 81 11.96 0.51 -9.58
C TRP A 81 11.01 1.59 -10.12
N PRO A 82 11.08 1.94 -11.41
CA PRO A 82 10.20 2.97 -12.00
C PRO A 82 8.71 2.70 -11.77
N GLU A 83 8.30 1.43 -11.72
CA GLU A 83 6.93 0.99 -11.49
C GLU A 83 6.50 1.04 -10.02
N ALA A 84 7.45 1.17 -9.10
CA ALA A 84 7.22 1.32 -7.67
C ALA A 84 7.42 2.76 -7.21
N ASP A 85 8.17 3.58 -7.95
CA ASP A 85 8.46 4.96 -7.59
C ASP A 85 7.18 5.82 -7.54
N VAL A 86 7.01 6.54 -6.43
CA VAL A 86 5.92 7.49 -6.21
C VAL A 86 6.01 8.68 -7.15
N ALA A 87 7.20 9.01 -7.66
CA ALA A 87 7.41 10.10 -8.61
C ALA A 87 6.57 9.95 -9.89
N ARG A 88 6.11 8.73 -10.22
CA ARG A 88 5.18 8.49 -11.35
C ARG A 88 3.86 9.24 -11.22
N TYR A 89 3.47 9.59 -9.99
CA TYR A 89 2.26 10.35 -9.69
C TYR A 89 2.49 11.86 -9.58
N ASN A 90 3.73 12.36 -9.66
CA ASN A 90 4.01 13.79 -9.55
C ASN A 90 3.21 14.61 -10.58
N LYS A 91 3.16 14.18 -11.85
CA LYS A 91 2.40 14.90 -12.89
C LYS A 91 0.91 15.09 -12.57
N LEU A 92 0.34 14.21 -11.72
CA LEU A 92 -1.08 14.25 -11.34
C LEU A 92 -1.34 15.12 -10.11
N TYR A 93 -0.33 15.36 -9.26
CA TYR A 93 -0.53 15.99 -7.94
C TYR A 93 0.45 17.13 -7.63
N THR A 94 1.40 17.46 -8.51
CA THR A 94 2.41 18.51 -8.26
C THR A 94 1.79 19.90 -8.05
N ALA A 95 0.71 20.24 -8.77
CA ALA A 95 0.05 21.55 -8.60
C ALA A 95 -0.49 21.72 -7.17
N ASP A 96 -1.26 20.73 -6.69
CA ASP A 96 -1.87 20.75 -5.35
C ASP A 96 -0.82 20.73 -4.22
N LEU A 97 0.31 20.05 -4.44
CA LEU A 97 1.39 19.91 -3.46
C LEU A 97 2.22 21.18 -3.27
N LEU A 98 2.29 22.03 -4.29
CA LEU A 98 2.95 23.34 -4.20
C LEU A 98 2.03 24.38 -3.55
N GLU A 99 0.72 24.30 -3.80
CA GLU A 99 -0.27 25.21 -3.23
C GLU A 99 -0.57 24.91 -1.74
N ASN A 100 -0.55 23.64 -1.33
CA ASN A 100 -0.86 23.22 0.04
C ASN A 100 0.38 22.71 0.80
N LYS A 101 1.53 23.39 0.68
CA LYS A 101 2.70 23.03 1.49
C LYS A 101 2.36 23.11 2.98
N PRO A 102 2.45 22.01 3.74
CA PRO A 102 2.18 22.05 5.18
C PRO A 102 3.17 23.00 5.85
N THR A 103 2.67 24.08 6.44
CA THR A 103 3.49 25.01 7.24
C THR A 103 3.72 24.35 8.60
N PHE A 104 4.89 23.76 8.78
CA PHE A 104 5.27 23.19 10.08
C PHE A 104 5.75 24.32 11.00
N LYS A 105 5.08 24.47 12.15
CA LYS A 105 5.66 25.20 13.30
C LYS A 105 6.79 24.34 13.87
N THR A 106 7.99 24.90 13.90
CA THR A 106 9.12 24.32 14.63
C THR A 106 8.71 24.20 16.10
N PHE A 107 8.68 22.97 16.63
CA PHE A 107 8.65 22.78 18.08
C PHE A 107 10.07 23.01 18.57
N GLY A 108 10.30 24.20 19.15
CA GLY A 108 11.48 24.53 19.93
C GLY A 108 11.35 24.07 21.37
#